data_AF-A0A1Y1N4S7-F1
#
_entry.id   AF-A0A1Y1N4S7-F1
#
_cell.length_a   1.000
_cell.length_b   1.000
_cell.length_c   1.000
_cell.angle_alpha   90.00
_cell.angle_beta   90.00
_cell.angle_gamma   90.00
#
_symmetry.space_group_name_H-M   'P 1'
#
loop_
_entity.id
_entity.type
_entity.pdbx_description
1 polymer ?
#
loop_
_entity_poly.entity_id
_entity_poly.type
_entity_poly.pdbx_seq_one_letter_code
_entity_poly.pdbx_strand_id
1 'polypeptide(L)'
;MSGPGVGFEYPPQEVTWLKRDVLLFANSIGATADELHFLYELHPKFAVFPTYPIILTFKGNTQEVIDFYASSKAVKIPGVPEFDYSRVVDGQRKMEFLKALPTSSEGRKFESRTKVLGVYD
;
A
#
# COMPACT_ATOMS: atom_id res chain seq x y z
N MET A 1 17.41 25.15 7.34
CA MET A 1 16.24 24.57 8.01
C MET A 1 15.64 23.53 7.08
N SER A 2 15.23 22.36 7.56
CA SER A 2 14.46 21.42 6.74
C SER A 2 13.14 22.09 6.33
N GLY A 3 12.70 21.90 5.09
CA GLY A 3 11.45 22.48 4.59
C GLY A 3 10.21 22.02 5.39
N PRO A 4 9.03 22.62 5.16
CA PRO A 4 7.80 22.26 5.86
C PRO A 4 7.50 20.75 5.81
N GLY A 5 7.08 20.18 6.94
CA GLY A 5 6.70 18.78 7.07
C GLY A 5 7.82 17.73 6.95
N VAL A 6 9.02 18.12 6.50
CA VAL A 6 10.14 17.18 6.30
C VAL A 6 10.47 16.46 7.59
N GLY A 7 10.51 15.13 7.52
CA GLY A 7 10.86 14.28 8.64
C GLY A 7 9.68 13.88 9.52
N PHE A 8 8.48 14.42 9.29
CA PHE A 8 7.27 13.97 9.97
C PHE A 8 7.02 12.48 9.67
N GLU A 9 6.82 11.70 10.72
CA GLU A 9 6.51 10.27 10.64
C GLU A 9 5.08 10.04 11.10
N TYR A 10 4.31 9.35 10.27
CA TYR A 10 2.98 8.89 10.66
C TYR A 10 3.13 7.71 11.65
N PRO A 11 2.12 7.45 12.49
CA PRO A 11 2.11 6.25 13.32
C PRO A 11 2.34 4.99 12.46
N PRO A 12 3.18 4.03 12.92
CA PRO A 12 3.33 2.76 12.23
C PRO A 12 1.97 2.08 12.03
N GLN A 13 1.71 1.61 10.81
CA GLN A 13 0.46 0.95 10.46
C GLN A 13 0.71 -0.53 10.23
N GLU A 14 -0.02 -1.39 10.94
CA GLU A 14 0.00 -2.82 10.66
C GLU A 14 -0.62 -3.10 9.28
N VAL A 15 0.03 -3.96 8.50
CA VAL A 15 -0.47 -4.40 7.19
C VAL A 15 -0.56 -5.92 7.13
N THR A 16 -1.70 -6.45 6.67
CA THR A 16 -1.95 -7.90 6.56
C THR A 16 -2.64 -8.26 5.26
N TRP A 17 -2.40 -9.48 4.78
CA TRP A 17 -3.03 -10.00 3.58
C TRP A 17 -3.19 -11.52 3.58
N LEU A 18 -4.24 -11.95 2.91
CA LEU A 18 -4.54 -13.35 2.61
C LEU A 18 -4.15 -13.68 1.17
N LYS A 19 -4.09 -14.99 0.85
CA LYS A 19 -3.94 -15.44 -0.56
C LYS A 19 -5.05 -14.87 -1.46
N ARG A 20 -6.27 -14.77 -0.94
CA ARG A 20 -7.41 -14.15 -1.64
C ARG A 20 -7.12 -12.70 -2.05
N ASP A 21 -6.44 -11.93 -1.21
CA ASP A 21 -6.16 -10.52 -1.48
C ASP A 21 -5.16 -10.36 -2.63
N VAL A 22 -4.14 -11.23 -2.69
CA VAL A 22 -3.15 -11.21 -3.77
C VAL A 22 -3.72 -11.72 -5.10
N LEU A 23 -4.64 -12.70 -5.05
CA LEU A 23 -5.40 -13.17 -6.22
C LEU A 23 -6.32 -12.06 -6.76
N LEU A 24 -7.07 -11.40 -5.86
CA LEU A 24 -7.98 -10.31 -6.24
C LEU A 24 -7.22 -9.15 -6.87
N PHE A 25 -6.05 -8.79 -6.31
CA PHE A 25 -5.21 -7.75 -6.88
C PHE A 25 -4.68 -8.13 -8.27
N ALA A 26 -4.11 -9.33 -8.44
CA ALA A 26 -3.60 -9.78 -9.73
C ALA A 26 -4.70 -9.78 -10.81
N ASN A 27 -5.90 -10.26 -10.47
CA ASN A 27 -7.04 -10.25 -11.37
C ASN A 27 -7.51 -8.82 -11.70
N SER A 28 -7.53 -7.90 -10.73
CA SER A 28 -8.04 -6.53 -10.94
C SER A 28 -7.11 -5.66 -11.80
N ILE A 29 -5.81 -5.98 -11.84
CA ILE A 29 -4.85 -5.31 -12.73
C ILE A 29 -4.72 -5.96 -14.10
N GLY A 30 -5.51 -7.01 -14.39
CA GLY A 30 -5.61 -7.63 -15.71
C GLY A 30 -4.66 -8.80 -15.97
N ALA A 31 -4.14 -9.47 -14.93
CA ALA A 31 -3.45 -10.74 -15.14
C ALA A 31 -4.40 -11.73 -15.86
N THR A 32 -3.83 -12.52 -16.76
CA THR A 32 -4.60 -13.36 -17.69
C THR A 32 -4.48 -14.85 -17.36
N ALA A 33 -5.25 -15.69 -18.04
CA ALA A 33 -5.19 -17.15 -17.89
C ALA A 33 -3.83 -17.75 -18.27
N ASP A 34 -2.98 -17.04 -19.02
CA ASP A 34 -1.60 -17.46 -19.31
C ASP A 34 -0.65 -17.20 -18.12
N GLU A 35 -1.11 -16.47 -17.11
CA GLU A 35 -0.35 -16.04 -15.93
C GLU A 35 -0.88 -16.69 -14.65
N LEU A 36 -1.24 -17.98 -14.70
CA LEU A 36 -1.79 -18.71 -13.55
C LEU A 36 -0.91 -18.70 -12.29
N HIS A 37 0.39 -18.44 -12.44
CA HIS A 37 1.28 -18.23 -11.30
C HIS A 37 0.91 -16.99 -10.45
N PHE A 38 0.03 -16.11 -10.92
CA PHE A 38 -0.59 -15.04 -10.13
C PHE A 38 -2.07 -15.27 -9.80
N LEU A 39 -2.75 -16.18 -10.51
CA LEU A 39 -4.21 -16.37 -10.42
C LEU A 39 -4.65 -17.72 -9.83
N TYR A 40 -3.73 -18.63 -9.57
CA TYR A 40 -4.03 -19.96 -9.04
C TYR A 40 -3.12 -20.33 -7.88
N GLU A 41 -3.69 -20.45 -6.69
CA GLU A 41 -2.98 -20.64 -5.43
C GLU A 41 -2.30 -22.00 -5.28
N LEU A 42 -2.67 -22.99 -6.10
CA LEU A 42 -2.01 -24.29 -6.15
C LEU A 42 -1.03 -24.41 -7.33
N HIS A 43 -0.82 -23.34 -8.11
CA HIS A 43 0.22 -23.33 -9.15
C HIS A 43 1.60 -23.52 -8.49
N PRO A 44 2.49 -24.38 -9.03
CA PRO A 44 3.79 -24.67 -8.40
C PRO A 44 4.70 -23.45 -8.26
N LYS A 45 4.41 -22.37 -8.99
CA LYS A 45 5.11 -21.08 -8.93
C LYS A 45 4.21 -19.94 -8.42
N PHE A 46 3.16 -20.25 -7.66
CA PHE A 46 2.23 -19.23 -7.16
C PHE A 46 2.99 -18.12 -6.41
N ALA A 47 2.77 -16.88 -6.83
CA ALA A 47 3.51 -15.72 -6.35
C ALA A 47 2.60 -14.51 -6.23
N VAL A 48 3.02 -13.55 -5.42
CA VAL A 48 2.38 -12.23 -5.33
C VAL A 48 2.83 -11.38 -6.51
N PHE A 49 1.90 -10.69 -7.17
CA PHE A 49 2.27 -9.75 -8.22
C PHE A 49 3.19 -8.64 -7.64
N PRO A 50 4.33 -8.29 -8.27
CA PRO A 50 5.36 -7.46 -7.63
C PRO A 50 4.86 -6.14 -7.05
N THR A 51 3.91 -5.47 -7.70
CA THR A 51 3.38 -4.17 -7.26
C THR A 51 2.29 -4.25 -6.20
N TYR A 52 1.88 -5.43 -5.74
CA TYR A 52 0.92 -5.61 -4.64
C TYR A 52 1.20 -4.75 -3.38
N PRO A 53 2.46 -4.52 -2.93
CA PRO A 53 2.72 -3.69 -1.76
C PRO A 53 2.12 -2.29 -1.82
N ILE A 54 1.86 -1.77 -3.03
CA ILE A 54 1.29 -0.43 -3.25
C ILE A 54 -0.06 -0.24 -2.58
N ILE A 55 -0.86 -1.30 -2.45
CA ILE A 55 -2.20 -1.22 -1.85
C ILE A 55 -2.17 -1.40 -0.34
N LEU A 56 -1.07 -1.89 0.24
CA LEU A 56 -0.99 -2.18 1.68
C LEU A 56 -1.09 -0.91 2.53
N THR A 57 -0.64 0.23 2.02
CA THR A 57 -0.78 1.54 2.69
C THR A 57 -2.22 2.02 2.77
N PHE A 58 -3.09 1.56 1.86
CA PHE A 58 -4.53 1.85 1.89
C PHE A 58 -5.29 0.77 2.67
N LYS A 59 -4.95 -0.51 2.43
CA LYS A 59 -5.60 -1.67 3.04
C LYS A 59 -5.37 -1.77 4.54
N GLY A 60 -4.16 -1.48 5.02
CA GLY A 60 -3.80 -1.78 6.40
C GLY A 60 -4.03 -3.26 6.71
N ASN A 61 -4.73 -3.52 7.81
CA ASN A 61 -5.11 -4.86 8.25
C ASN A 61 -6.59 -5.20 8.04
N THR A 62 -7.36 -4.35 7.34
CA THR A 62 -8.79 -4.60 7.12
C THR A 62 -9.03 -5.68 6.05
N GLN A 63 -10.15 -6.39 6.19
CA GLN A 63 -10.71 -7.30 5.17
C GLN A 63 -11.99 -6.72 4.55
N GLU A 64 -12.39 -5.52 4.95
CA GLU A 64 -13.59 -4.83 4.51
C GLU A 64 -13.29 -3.74 3.48
N VAL A 65 -14.35 -3.19 2.89
CA VAL A 65 -14.28 -2.00 2.05
C VAL A 65 -13.68 -0.83 2.83
N ILE A 66 -12.83 -0.07 2.17
CA ILE A 66 -12.12 1.07 2.76
C ILE A 66 -12.83 2.35 2.32
N ASP A 67 -13.30 3.14 3.29
CA ASP A 67 -13.62 4.53 3.04
C ASP A 67 -12.32 5.34 2.92
N PHE A 68 -11.94 5.62 1.68
CA PHE A 68 -10.72 6.34 1.36
C PHE A 68 -10.64 7.70 2.07
N TYR A 69 -11.71 8.51 2.01
CA TYR A 69 -11.68 9.85 2.58
C TYR A 69 -11.65 9.85 4.11
N ALA A 70 -12.34 8.90 4.75
CA ALA A 70 -12.25 8.74 6.19
C ALA A 70 -10.84 8.30 6.62
N SER A 71 -10.21 7.40 5.86
CA SER A 71 -8.86 6.90 6.16
C SER A 71 -7.75 7.94 5.97
N SER A 72 -7.86 8.83 4.96
CA SER A 72 -6.81 9.81 4.64
C SER A 72 -6.80 11.05 5.53
N LYS A 73 -7.91 11.40 6.20
CA LYS A 73 -8.03 12.63 7.01
C LYS A 73 -7.50 12.52 8.45
N ALA A 74 -7.00 11.36 8.86
CA ALA A 74 -6.78 11.06 10.28
C ALA A 74 -5.63 11.83 10.94
N VAL A 75 -4.62 12.27 10.18
CA VAL A 75 -3.39 12.84 10.75
C VAL A 75 -2.98 14.12 10.02
N LYS A 76 -2.84 15.22 10.79
CA LYS A 76 -2.35 16.51 10.30
C LYS A 76 -0.84 16.59 10.41
N ILE A 77 -0.17 17.09 9.37
CA ILE A 77 1.28 17.33 9.38
C ILE A 77 1.52 18.73 9.98
N PRO A 78 2.31 18.87 11.07
CA PRO A 78 2.58 20.18 11.66
C PRO A 78 3.24 21.15 10.68
N GLY A 79 2.75 22.39 10.62
CA GLY A 79 3.31 23.45 9.77
C GLY A 79 3.01 23.31 8.27
N VAL A 80 2.14 22.39 7.87
CA VAL A 80 1.67 22.21 6.48
C VAL A 80 0.18 22.54 6.40
N PRO A 81 -0.29 23.24 5.35
CA PRO A 81 -1.71 23.49 5.15
C PRO A 81 -2.54 22.20 5.14
N GLU A 82 -3.80 22.30 5.57
CA GLU A 82 -4.72 21.16 5.48
C GLU A 82 -5.02 20.84 4.01
N PHE A 83 -4.80 19.59 3.62
CA PHE A 83 -5.10 19.12 2.27
C PHE A 83 -6.57 18.74 2.13
N ASP A 84 -7.20 19.21 1.07
CA ASP A 84 -8.47 18.68 0.59
C ASP A 84 -8.22 17.41 -0.23
N TYR A 85 -8.41 16.25 0.41
CA TYR A 85 -8.22 14.94 -0.21
C TYR A 85 -9.14 14.66 -1.40
N SER A 86 -10.20 15.44 -1.63
CA SER A 86 -11.02 15.34 -2.85
C SER A 86 -10.33 15.92 -4.09
N ARG A 87 -9.25 16.70 -3.89
CA ARG A 87 -8.50 17.39 -4.94
C ARG A 87 -7.08 16.85 -5.12
N VAL A 88 -6.69 15.83 -4.36
CA VAL A 88 -5.38 15.21 -4.44
C VAL A 88 -5.28 14.37 -5.72
N VAL A 89 -4.15 14.51 -6.41
CA VAL A 89 -3.78 13.68 -7.56
C VAL A 89 -2.50 12.94 -7.21
N ASP A 90 -2.44 11.66 -7.57
CA ASP A 90 -1.23 10.86 -7.45
C ASP A 90 -0.29 11.16 -8.63
N GLY A 91 0.64 12.09 -8.41
CA GLY A 91 1.52 12.58 -9.47
C GLY A 91 2.66 11.63 -9.85
N GLN A 92 3.21 10.89 -8.89
CA GLN A 92 4.34 10.00 -9.13
C GLN A 92 4.41 8.87 -8.10
N ARG A 93 4.80 7.68 -8.56
CA ARG A 93 5.18 6.56 -7.71
C ARG A 93 6.56 6.04 -8.07
N LYS A 94 7.32 5.65 -7.04
CA LYS A 94 8.56 4.89 -7.14
C LYS A 94 8.47 3.71 -6.18
N MET A 95 8.80 2.51 -6.66
CA MET A 95 8.86 1.30 -5.83
C MET A 95 10.26 0.68 -5.95
N GLU A 96 10.79 0.23 -4.83
CA GLU A 96 12.03 -0.55 -4.77
C GLU A 96 11.72 -1.86 -4.04
N PHE A 97 12.04 -3.00 -4.67
CA PHE A 97 11.70 -4.31 -4.17
C PHE A 97 12.93 -4.99 -3.58
N LEU A 98 13.01 -5.02 -2.25
CA LEU A 98 14.13 -5.65 -1.54
C LEU A 98 13.98 -7.17 -1.48
N LYS A 99 12.75 -7.66 -1.29
CA LYS A 99 12.38 -9.08 -1.27
C LYS A 99 10.97 -9.25 -1.84
N ALA A 100 10.72 -10.37 -2.49
CA ALA A 100 9.36 -10.76 -2.86
C ALA A 100 8.51 -10.94 -1.60
N LEU A 101 7.26 -10.46 -1.64
CA LEU A 101 6.33 -10.73 -0.55
C LEU A 101 5.92 -12.21 -0.52
N PRO A 102 5.74 -12.79 0.66
CA PRO A 102 5.10 -14.09 0.77
C PRO A 102 3.63 -14.02 0.31
N THR A 103 3.08 -15.16 -0.11
CA THR A 103 1.69 -15.28 -0.60
C THR A 103 0.62 -14.99 0.45
N SER A 104 1.00 -14.93 1.72
CA SER A 104 0.18 -14.44 2.84
C SER A 104 1.06 -13.81 3.91
N SER A 105 0.49 -12.92 4.72
CA SER A 105 1.15 -12.39 5.91
C SER A 105 1.08 -13.32 7.11
N GLU A 106 0.42 -14.47 7.00
CA GLU A 106 0.22 -15.42 8.10
C GLU A 106 1.54 -15.83 8.77
N GLY A 107 1.54 -15.84 10.11
CA GLY A 107 2.71 -16.17 10.92
C GLY A 107 3.83 -15.11 10.89
N ARG A 108 3.58 -13.92 10.30
CA ARG A 108 4.54 -12.83 10.19
C ARG A 108 3.89 -11.50 10.56
N LYS A 109 4.71 -10.52 10.95
CA LYS A 109 4.28 -9.16 11.22
C LYS A 109 4.90 -8.21 10.19
N PHE A 110 4.07 -7.41 9.55
CA PHE A 110 4.48 -6.38 8.60
C PHE A 110 3.94 -5.02 9.05
N GLU A 111 4.72 -3.97 8.81
CA GLU A 111 4.35 -2.60 9.14
C GLU A 111 4.64 -1.70 7.93
N SER A 112 3.70 -0.81 7.62
CA SER A 112 3.95 0.36 6.81
C SER A 112 4.48 1.48 7.70
N ARG A 113 5.56 2.14 7.25
CA ARG A 113 6.17 3.29 7.92
C ARG A 113 6.25 4.43 6.93
N THR A 114 5.44 5.47 7.15
CA THR A 114 5.31 6.59 6.24
C THR A 114 6.03 7.80 6.81
N LYS A 115 6.90 8.39 5.99
CA LYS A 115 7.66 9.60 6.32
C LYS A 115 7.49 10.65 5.24
N VAL A 116 7.19 11.87 5.64
CA VAL A 116 7.12 13.01 4.73
C VAL A 116 8.54 13.42 4.37
N LEU A 117 8.86 13.35 3.08
CA LEU A 117 10.19 13.71 2.57
C LEU A 117 10.28 15.20 2.19
N GLY A 118 9.15 15.84 1.88
CA GLY A 118 9.08 17.26 1.56
C GLY A 118 7.67 17.70 1.17
N VAL A 119 7.45 19.01 1.27
CA VAL A 119 6.27 19.72 0.77
C VAL A 119 6.80 20.87 -0.09
N TYR A 120 6.33 20.95 -1.32
CA TYR A 120 6.83 21.85 -2.37
C TYR A 120 5.65 22.63 -2.98
N ASP A 121 5.94 23.81 -3.53
CA ASP A 121 5.01 24.65 -4.30
C ASP A 121 5.14 24.44 -5.83
#